data_AF-A0A352RRE5-F1
#
_entry.id   AF-A0A352RRE5-F1
#
_cell.length_a   1.000
_cell.length_b   1.000
_cell.length_c   1.000
_cell.angle_alpha   90.00
_cell.angle_beta   90.00
_cell.angle_gamma   90.00
#
_symmetry.space_group_name_H-M   'P 1'
#
loop_
_entity.id
_entity.type
_entity.pdbx_description
1 polymer ?
#
loop_
_entity_poly.entity_id
_entity_poly.type
_entity_poly.pdbx_seq_one_letter_code
_entity_poly.pdbx_strand_id
1 'polypeptide(L)'
;VNLESLLLNKATRVLMCADSAGRRETLLQLFAESGLRPMIVDDFAAFLAGDSHFSIAVAPLQTGFALPSAQMAFVTEAELYAGTARRSGRRKQEQASTVDAMVRDLAELKIGDPVVHSEHGIGRYQGLVTLDMGQGDEEFLHLDYDKGSKLYVPVHQLHVISRYSGADPETAPLHSLGTGQWDKAKRRAAQQIRDTAAELLNLYARRALREGFAFPLQPKDYEAFAESFGFEETPDQAAAIAAVIADMTSGN
;
A
#
# COMPACT_ATOMS: atom_id res chain seq x y z
N VAL A 1 4.50 -17.91 9.75
CA VAL A 1 5.73 -18.68 10.05
C VAL A 1 6.35 -18.03 11.27
N ASN A 2 6.71 -18.77 12.33
CA ASN A 2 7.32 -18.15 13.50
C ASN A 2 8.85 -18.11 13.31
N LEU A 3 9.42 -16.92 13.16
CA LEU A 3 10.86 -16.72 12.93
C LEU A 3 11.70 -17.34 14.07
N GLU A 4 11.26 -17.22 15.32
CA GLU A 4 11.98 -17.82 16.46
C GLU A 4 12.05 -19.34 16.33
N SER A 5 10.95 -19.98 15.89
CA SER A 5 10.93 -21.43 15.68
C SER A 5 11.85 -21.90 14.55
N LEU A 6 12.02 -21.08 13.51
CA LEU A 6 12.97 -21.35 12.44
C LEU A 6 14.41 -21.15 12.90
N LEU A 7 14.68 -20.10 13.68
CA LEU A 7 16.01 -19.80 14.19
C LEU A 7 16.47 -20.79 15.27
N LEU A 8 15.54 -21.40 16.02
CA LEU A 8 15.83 -22.49 16.96
C LEU A 8 16.32 -23.76 16.27
N ASN A 9 15.94 -23.99 15.01
CA ASN A 9 16.46 -25.09 14.21
C ASN A 9 17.81 -24.71 13.58
N LYS A 10 18.91 -24.96 14.31
CA LYS A 10 20.29 -24.67 13.86
C LYS A 10 20.74 -25.40 12.59
N ALA A 11 19.98 -26.37 12.10
CA ALA A 11 20.29 -27.04 10.83
C ALA A 11 19.82 -26.23 9.62
N THR A 12 18.87 -25.31 9.78
CA THR A 12 18.28 -24.54 8.67
C THR A 12 18.83 -23.13 8.62
N ARG A 13 19.46 -22.77 7.51
CA ARG A 13 19.94 -21.41 7.27
C ARG A 13 18.79 -20.50 6.85
N VAL A 14 18.71 -19.31 7.44
CA VAL A 14 17.60 -18.38 7.24
C VAL A 14 18.11 -17.10 6.59
N LEU A 15 17.50 -16.71 5.47
CA LEU A 15 17.68 -15.41 4.84
C LEU A 15 16.44 -14.55 5.04
N MET A 16 16.59 -13.45 5.77
CA MET A 16 15.62 -12.37 5.82
C MET A 16 15.73 -11.53 4.54
N CYS A 17 14.65 -11.47 3.80
CA CYS A 17 14.56 -10.83 2.50
C CYS A 17 13.87 -9.47 2.69
N ALA A 18 14.63 -8.39 2.59
CA ALA A 18 14.12 -7.02 2.69
C ALA A 18 13.82 -6.46 1.29
N ASP A 19 12.73 -5.71 1.15
CA ASP A 19 12.32 -5.14 -0.15
C ASP A 19 13.24 -4.02 -0.65
N SER A 20 13.96 -3.35 0.26
CA SER A 20 14.86 -2.25 -0.07
C SER A 20 15.95 -2.07 0.99
N ALA A 21 17.00 -1.32 0.66
CA ALA A 21 18.06 -0.98 1.60
C ALA A 21 17.53 -0.24 2.84
N GLY A 22 16.65 0.76 2.65
CA GLY A 22 16.05 1.47 3.78
C GLY A 22 15.25 0.56 4.70
N ARG A 23 14.53 -0.41 4.11
CA ARG A 23 13.74 -1.37 4.89
C ARG A 23 14.59 -2.41 5.63
N ARG A 24 15.71 -2.83 5.03
CA ARG A 24 16.73 -3.63 5.70
C ARG A 24 17.20 -2.97 6.99
N GLU A 25 17.46 -1.65 6.98
CA GLU A 25 17.89 -0.91 8.18
C GLU A 25 16.79 -0.91 9.26
N THR A 26 15.52 -0.71 8.89
CA THR A 26 14.39 -0.81 9.84
C THR A 26 14.31 -2.20 10.48
N LEU A 27 14.48 -3.27 9.70
CA LEU A 27 14.45 -4.65 10.19
C LEU A 27 15.65 -4.95 11.11
N LEU A 28 16.83 -4.43 10.77
CA LEU A 28 18.02 -4.56 11.62
C LEU A 28 17.79 -3.93 13.00
N GLN A 29 17.16 -2.76 13.04
CA GLN A 29 16.79 -2.11 14.30
C GLN A 29 15.79 -2.95 15.11
N LEU A 30 14.73 -3.45 14.46
CA LEU A 30 13.72 -4.31 15.10
C LEU A 30 14.33 -5.61 15.67
N PHE A 31 15.23 -6.24 14.92
CA PHE A 31 15.92 -7.44 15.39
C PHE A 31 16.86 -7.14 16.55
N ALA A 32 17.57 -6.01 16.53
CA ALA A 32 18.45 -5.60 17.61
C ALA A 32 17.68 -5.40 18.93
N GLU A 33 16.48 -4.79 18.88
CA GLU A 33 15.56 -4.65 20.02
C GLU A 33 15.11 -6.02 20.56
N SER A 34 14.94 -7.00 19.68
CA SER A 34 14.57 -8.38 20.02
C SER A 34 15.76 -9.29 20.37
N GLY A 35 16.99 -8.76 20.41
CA GLY A 35 18.21 -9.52 20.69
C GLY A 35 18.69 -10.42 19.54
N LEU A 36 18.09 -10.33 18.36
CA LEU A 36 18.48 -11.04 17.15
C LEU A 36 19.51 -10.23 16.35
N ARG A 37 20.52 -10.90 15.79
CA ARG A 37 21.58 -10.25 15.01
C ARG A 37 21.83 -11.01 13.69
N PRO A 38 21.11 -10.70 12.61
CA PRO A 38 21.41 -11.27 11.31
C PRO A 38 22.74 -10.74 10.76
N MET A 39 23.44 -11.58 10.01
CA MET A 39 24.58 -11.16 9.19
C MET A 39 24.09 -10.43 7.95
N ILE A 40 24.60 -9.23 7.69
CA ILE A 40 24.28 -8.50 6.46
C ILE A 40 25.06 -9.15 5.31
N VAL A 41 24.36 -9.50 4.25
CA VAL A 41 24.96 -10.00 3.00
C VAL A 41 24.44 -9.17 1.83
N ASP A 42 25.26 -9.03 0.80
CA ASP A 42 24.97 -8.14 -0.33
C ASP A 42 23.79 -8.65 -1.17
N ASP A 43 23.73 -9.95 -1.41
CA ASP A 43 22.71 -10.60 -2.22
C ASP A 43 22.52 -12.09 -1.88
N PHE A 44 21.69 -12.77 -2.67
CA PHE A 44 21.45 -14.20 -2.54
C PHE A 44 22.70 -15.05 -2.84
N ALA A 45 23.57 -14.64 -3.77
CA ALA A 45 24.78 -15.39 -4.09
C ALA A 45 25.78 -15.36 -2.93
N ALA A 46 25.93 -14.20 -2.28
CA ALA A 46 26.72 -14.03 -1.07
C ALA A 46 26.15 -14.87 0.09
N PHE A 47 24.82 -14.94 0.23
CA PHE A 47 24.19 -15.86 1.18
C PHE A 47 24.55 -17.32 0.86
N LEU A 48 24.42 -17.76 -0.38
CA LEU A 48 24.75 -19.15 -0.77
C LEU A 48 26.22 -19.50 -0.52
N ALA A 49 27.13 -18.57 -0.79
CA ALA A 49 28.57 -18.75 -0.61
C ALA A 49 29.00 -18.74 0.86
N GLY A 50 28.24 -18.07 1.72
CA GLY A 50 28.48 -18.04 3.17
C GLY A 50 27.93 -19.26 3.90
N ASP A 51 28.21 -19.31 5.21
CA ASP A 51 27.80 -20.35 6.15
C ASP A 51 26.96 -19.80 7.32
N SER A 52 26.67 -18.50 7.31
CA SER A 52 25.86 -17.85 8.35
C SER A 52 24.48 -18.50 8.47
N HIS A 53 24.10 -18.76 9.73
CA HIS A 53 22.80 -19.34 10.11
C HIS A 53 21.64 -18.37 9.89
N PHE A 54 21.85 -17.08 10.17
CA PHE A 54 20.84 -16.05 9.99
C PHE A 54 21.45 -14.84 9.30
N SER A 55 20.92 -14.52 8.12
CA SER A 55 21.40 -13.41 7.31
C SER A 55 20.24 -12.51 6.87
N ILE A 56 20.57 -11.28 6.45
CA ILE A 56 19.63 -10.34 5.87
C ILE A 56 20.23 -9.72 4.61
N ALA A 57 19.42 -9.65 3.54
CA ALA A 57 19.81 -9.06 2.27
C ALA A 57 18.67 -8.22 1.68
N VAL A 58 19.02 -7.32 0.76
CA VAL A 58 18.01 -6.70 -0.11
C VAL A 58 17.65 -7.70 -1.20
N ALA A 59 16.48 -8.32 -1.05
CA ALA A 59 15.99 -9.37 -1.92
C ALA A 59 14.46 -9.23 -2.01
N PRO A 60 13.93 -8.43 -2.96
CA PRO A 60 12.50 -8.19 -3.05
C PRO A 60 11.77 -9.49 -3.41
N LEU A 61 11.06 -10.05 -2.43
CA LEU A 61 10.32 -11.31 -2.53
C LEU A 61 8.93 -11.10 -1.96
N GLN A 62 7.90 -11.47 -2.72
CA GLN A 62 6.50 -11.26 -2.31
C GLN A 62 6.05 -12.23 -1.22
N THR A 63 6.66 -13.42 -1.13
CA THR A 63 6.27 -14.46 -0.17
C THR A 63 7.49 -15.32 0.15
N GLY A 64 7.67 -15.61 1.44
CA GLY A 64 8.71 -16.50 1.92
C GLY A 64 8.46 -17.96 1.53
N PHE A 65 9.52 -18.74 1.45
CA PHE A 65 9.47 -20.17 1.16
C PHE A 65 10.64 -20.90 1.82
N ALA A 66 10.56 -22.23 1.89
CA ALA A 66 11.64 -23.07 2.42
C ALA A 66 12.09 -24.08 1.37
N LEU A 67 13.38 -24.40 1.38
CA LEU A 67 14.01 -25.44 0.59
C LEU A 67 14.54 -26.53 1.53
N PRO A 68 13.73 -27.54 1.88
CA PRO A 68 14.14 -28.59 2.83
C PRO A 68 15.36 -29.38 2.37
N SER A 69 15.48 -29.62 1.06
CA SER A 69 16.62 -30.34 0.45
C SER A 69 17.95 -29.60 0.61
N ALA A 70 17.91 -28.27 0.70
CA ALA A 70 19.07 -27.41 0.88
C ALA A 70 19.23 -26.91 2.33
N GLN A 71 18.31 -27.27 3.22
CA GLN A 71 18.22 -26.75 4.59
C GLN A 71 18.22 -25.21 4.62
N MET A 72 17.44 -24.57 3.74
CA MET A 72 17.35 -23.11 3.68
C MET A 72 15.91 -22.63 3.84
N ALA A 73 15.73 -21.46 4.43
CA ALA A 73 14.46 -20.76 4.52
C ALA A 73 14.62 -19.29 4.16
N PHE A 74 13.66 -18.78 3.40
CA PHE A 74 13.57 -17.39 2.95
C PHE A 74 12.34 -16.79 3.62
N VAL A 75 12.55 -15.73 4.38
CA VAL A 75 11.51 -15.09 5.18
C VAL A 75 11.41 -13.64 4.74
N THR A 76 10.20 -13.16 4.49
CA THR A 76 9.90 -11.77 4.15
C THR A 76 9.23 -11.08 5.34
N GLU A 77 9.05 -9.77 5.26
CA GLU A 77 8.31 -8.99 6.25
C GLU A 77 6.88 -9.50 6.45
N ALA A 78 6.23 -9.96 5.39
CA ALA A 78 4.85 -10.44 5.43
C ALA A 78 4.69 -11.62 6.41
N GLU A 79 5.68 -12.51 6.52
CA GLU A 79 5.63 -13.62 7.46
C GLU A 79 5.93 -13.24 8.91
N LEU A 80 6.70 -12.17 9.14
CA LEU A 80 7.00 -11.66 10.48
C LEU A 80 5.76 -11.03 11.13
N TYR A 81 4.96 -10.30 10.36
CA TYR A 81 3.74 -9.64 10.84
C TYR A 81 2.48 -10.53 10.77
N ALA A 82 2.58 -11.75 10.21
CA ALA A 82 1.47 -12.70 10.09
C ALA A 82 0.97 -13.29 11.44
N GLY A 83 1.51 -12.85 12.58
CA GLY A 83 1.11 -13.28 13.93
C GLY A 83 -0.32 -12.92 14.35
N THR A 84 -1.06 -12.14 13.55
CA THR A 84 -2.41 -11.69 13.93
C THR A 84 -3.45 -11.86 12.81
N ALA A 85 -3.64 -13.07 12.28
CA ALA A 85 -4.94 -13.39 11.65
C ALA A 85 -5.20 -14.88 11.49
N ARG A 86 -6.31 -15.31 12.09
CA ARG A 86 -7.06 -16.52 11.74
C ARG A 86 -7.36 -16.56 10.24
N ARG A 87 -7.42 -17.79 9.72
CA ARG A 87 -7.97 -18.17 8.41
C ARG A 87 -9.16 -17.30 8.00
N SER A 88 -9.02 -16.53 6.93
CA SER A 88 -10.15 -16.18 6.06
C SER A 88 -9.62 -15.82 4.68
N GLY A 89 -10.15 -16.51 3.67
CA GLY A 89 -9.63 -16.55 2.32
C GLY A 89 -9.73 -15.23 1.55
N ARG A 90 -8.78 -15.06 0.64
CA ARG A 90 -8.90 -14.57 -0.75
C ARG A 90 -9.66 -13.27 -1.06
N ARG A 91 -10.11 -12.52 -0.05
CA ARG A 91 -10.82 -11.24 -0.19
C ARG A 91 -10.10 -10.05 0.44
N LYS A 92 -8.93 -10.27 1.06
CA LYS A 92 -8.15 -9.23 1.76
C LYS A 92 -7.04 -8.58 0.93
N GLN A 93 -6.75 -9.10 -0.26
CA GLN A 93 -5.59 -8.68 -1.06
C GLN A 93 -5.72 -7.26 -1.63
N GLU A 94 -6.94 -6.72 -1.74
CA GLU A 94 -7.20 -5.33 -2.13
C GLU A 94 -7.30 -4.36 -0.94
N GLN A 95 -7.53 -4.85 0.28
CA GLN A 95 -7.66 -4.02 1.49
C GLN A 95 -6.35 -3.87 2.26
N ALA A 96 -5.42 -4.83 2.15
CA ALA A 96 -4.10 -4.71 2.76
C ALA A 96 -3.25 -3.61 2.08
N SER A 97 -3.35 -3.46 0.76
CA SER A 97 -2.62 -2.42 0.02
C SER A 97 -3.08 -1.00 0.32
N THR A 98 -4.36 -0.81 0.69
CA THR A 98 -4.91 0.51 1.02
C THR A 98 -4.57 0.94 2.44
N VAL A 99 -4.59 0.02 3.41
CA VAL A 99 -4.23 0.33 4.80
C VAL A 99 -2.72 0.55 4.94
N ASP A 100 -1.89 -0.27 4.29
CA ASP A 100 -0.43 -0.07 4.30
C ASP A 100 0.00 1.20 3.56
N ALA A 101 -0.72 1.59 2.49
CA ALA A 101 -0.52 2.88 1.83
C ALA A 101 -0.92 4.06 2.72
N MET A 102 -2.05 3.98 3.43
CA MET A 102 -2.50 5.01 4.37
C MET A 102 -1.55 5.19 5.56
N VAL A 103 -0.98 4.10 6.10
CA VAL A 103 0.02 4.15 7.17
C VAL A 103 1.35 4.72 6.66
N ARG A 104 1.75 4.41 5.43
CA ARG A 104 2.91 5.06 4.76
C ARG A 104 2.71 6.56 4.55
N ASP A 105 1.51 6.97 4.11
CA ASP A 105 1.19 8.38 3.85
C ASP A 105 1.27 9.25 5.11
N LEU A 106 1.00 8.68 6.29
CA LEU A 106 1.12 9.38 7.57
C LEU A 106 2.57 9.47 8.07
N ALA A 107 3.43 8.51 7.70
CA ALA A 107 4.84 8.49 8.10
C ALA A 107 5.68 9.58 7.41
N GLU A 108 5.21 10.13 6.29
CA GLU A 108 5.87 11.20 5.53
C GLU A 108 5.39 12.61 5.89
N LEU A 109 4.41 12.75 6.79
CA LEU A 109 3.84 14.05 7.14
C LEU A 109 4.84 14.97 7.84
N LYS A 110 4.92 16.21 7.36
CA LYS A 110 5.71 17.29 7.97
C LYS A 110 4.80 18.28 8.68
N ILE A 111 5.32 18.92 9.71
CA ILE A 111 4.63 20.02 10.40
C ILE A 111 4.24 21.08 9.36
N GLY A 112 2.96 21.47 9.37
CA GLY A 112 2.34 22.37 8.39
C GLY A 112 1.60 21.65 7.25
N ASP A 113 1.80 20.35 7.07
CA ASP A 113 1.13 19.62 5.98
C ASP A 113 -0.39 19.61 6.18
N PRO A 114 -1.17 19.77 5.09
CA PRO A 114 -2.61 19.68 5.15
C PRO A 114 -3.04 18.22 5.32
N VAL A 115 -3.95 18.02 6.27
CA VAL A 115 -4.46 16.71 6.66
C VAL A 115 -5.98 16.76 6.72
N VAL A 116 -6.62 15.68 6.27
CA VAL A 116 -8.07 15.53 6.28
C VAL A 116 -8.46 14.62 7.43
N HIS A 117 -9.28 15.13 8.34
CA HIS A 117 -10.01 14.31 9.29
C HIS A 117 -11.38 13.96 8.69
N SER A 118 -11.78 12.68 8.75
CA SER A 118 -13.03 12.19 8.15
C SER A 118 -14.28 12.97 8.61
N GLU A 119 -14.34 13.34 9.89
CA GLU A 119 -15.45 14.11 10.49
C GLU A 119 -15.27 15.63 10.54
N HIS A 120 -14.04 16.13 10.62
CA HIS A 120 -13.79 17.55 10.89
C HIS A 120 -13.25 18.32 9.69
N GLY A 121 -12.90 17.62 8.61
CA GLY A 121 -12.38 18.21 7.39
C GLY A 121 -10.90 18.54 7.50
N ILE A 122 -10.49 19.53 6.70
CA ILE A 122 -9.08 19.82 6.45
C ILE A 122 -8.51 20.73 7.54
N GLY A 123 -7.43 20.26 8.17
CA GLY A 123 -6.60 20.96 9.16
C GLY A 123 -5.11 20.91 8.79
N ARG A 124 -4.25 21.50 9.63
CA ARG A 124 -2.79 21.48 9.50
C ARG A 124 -2.17 20.60 10.56
N TYR A 125 -1.27 19.71 10.16
CA TYR A 125 -0.54 18.86 11.09
C TYR A 125 0.50 19.67 11.88
N GLN A 126 0.55 19.47 13.19
CA GLN A 126 1.47 20.20 14.10
C GLN A 126 2.39 19.29 14.93
N GLY A 127 2.46 18.00 14.60
CA GLY A 127 3.27 17.03 15.34
C GLY A 127 2.48 16.13 16.27
N LEU A 128 3.20 15.25 16.95
CA LEU A 128 2.70 14.45 18.07
C LEU A 128 2.94 15.21 19.38
N VAL A 129 1.98 15.12 20.29
CA VAL A 129 2.07 15.69 21.64
C VAL A 129 1.64 14.64 22.67
N THR A 130 2.34 14.59 23.78
CA THR A 130 1.96 13.76 24.93
C THR A 130 1.12 14.61 25.87
N LEU A 131 -0.06 14.12 26.23
CA LEU A 131 -0.98 14.79 27.15
C LEU A 131 -1.39 13.81 28.26
N ASP A 132 -1.33 14.26 29.51
CA ASP A 132 -1.89 13.53 30.64
C ASP A 132 -3.33 13.98 30.88
N MET A 133 -4.28 13.12 30.52
CA MET A 133 -5.72 13.33 30.72
C MET A 133 -6.23 12.67 32.02
N GLY A 134 -5.33 12.31 32.94
CA GLY A 134 -5.64 11.69 34.23
C GLY A 134 -5.66 10.16 34.20
N GLN A 135 -5.31 9.53 33.08
CA GLN A 135 -5.15 8.08 32.93
C GLN A 135 -3.69 7.67 32.60
N GLY A 136 -2.76 8.61 32.72
CA GLY A 136 -1.38 8.47 32.30
C GLY A 136 -1.08 9.23 31.01
N ASP A 137 0.19 9.21 30.63
CA ASP A 137 0.70 9.85 29.42
C ASP A 137 0.17 9.13 28.17
N GLU A 138 -0.66 9.83 27.38
CA GLU A 138 -1.15 9.34 26.09
C GLU A 138 -0.68 10.28 24.96
N GLU A 139 -0.36 9.70 23.80
CA GLU A 139 0.08 10.44 22.62
C GLU A 139 -1.08 10.81 21.70
N PHE A 140 -1.07 12.06 21.23
CA PHE A 140 -2.07 12.62 20.35
C PHE A 140 -1.41 13.27 19.14
N LEU A 141 -2.06 13.15 17.98
CA LEU A 141 -1.82 13.97 16.81
C LEU A 141 -2.43 15.36 17.03
N HIS A 142 -1.62 16.41 16.94
CA HIS A 142 -2.09 17.79 17.06
C HIS A 142 -2.40 18.37 15.68
N LEU A 143 -3.63 18.87 15.50
CA LEU A 143 -4.10 19.51 14.29
C LEU A 143 -4.62 20.93 14.57
N ASP A 144 -4.17 21.89 13.76
CA ASP A 144 -4.71 23.26 13.75
C ASP A 144 -5.80 23.41 12.68
N TYR A 145 -6.88 24.09 13.06
CA TYR A 145 -8.02 24.42 12.23
C TYR A 145 -8.21 25.95 12.14
N ASP A 146 -9.18 26.38 11.34
CA ASP A 146 -9.48 27.80 11.16
C ASP A 146 -9.77 28.50 12.50
N LYS A 147 -9.44 29.80 12.56
CA LYS A 147 -9.57 30.66 13.75
C LYS A 147 -8.73 30.20 14.96
N GLY A 148 -7.66 29.45 14.73
CA GLY A 148 -6.76 28.97 15.79
C GLY A 148 -7.36 27.86 16.65
N SER A 149 -8.39 27.18 16.15
CA SER A 149 -9.00 26.04 16.85
C SER A 149 -8.06 24.84 16.78
N LYS A 150 -7.98 24.06 17.87
CA LYS A 150 -7.08 22.89 17.95
C LYS A 150 -7.88 21.61 18.11
N LEU A 151 -7.42 20.55 17.47
CA LEU A 151 -7.95 19.20 17.61
C LEU A 151 -6.80 18.24 17.96
N TYR A 152 -7.01 17.44 19.00
CA TYR A 152 -6.09 16.39 19.41
C TYR A 152 -6.73 15.03 19.10
N VAL A 153 -6.07 14.25 18.24
CA VAL A 153 -6.58 12.94 17.81
C VAL A 153 -5.70 11.86 18.42
N PRO A 154 -6.24 10.94 19.24
CA PRO A 154 -5.44 9.85 19.80
C PRO A 154 -4.76 9.03 18.70
N VAL A 155 -3.53 8.57 18.94
CA VAL A 155 -2.77 7.77 17.94
C VAL A 155 -3.53 6.50 17.53
N HIS A 156 -4.32 5.91 18.42
CA HIS A 156 -5.13 4.73 18.09
C HIS A 156 -6.30 5.03 17.12
N GLN A 157 -6.62 6.31 16.88
CA GLN A 157 -7.66 6.76 15.93
C GLN A 157 -7.10 7.25 14.59
N LEU A 158 -5.81 7.05 14.29
CA LEU A 158 -5.20 7.55 13.04
C LEU A 158 -5.88 7.06 11.75
N HIS A 159 -6.66 5.98 11.79
CA HIS A 159 -7.47 5.51 10.66
C HIS A 159 -8.52 6.52 10.15
N VAL A 160 -8.88 7.54 10.94
CA VAL A 160 -9.79 8.62 10.51
C VAL A 160 -9.06 9.79 9.85
N ILE A 161 -7.72 9.70 9.78
CA ILE A 161 -6.82 10.72 9.27
C ILE A 161 -6.30 10.28 7.90
N SER A 162 -6.25 11.22 6.96
CA SER A 162 -5.69 11.00 5.64
C SER A 162 -4.94 12.24 5.19
N ARG A 163 -3.86 12.06 4.42
CA ARG A 163 -3.16 13.18 3.80
C ARG A 163 -4.10 13.90 2.83
N TYR A 164 -4.01 15.22 2.78
CA TYR A 164 -4.72 15.97 1.75
C TYR A 164 -3.96 15.86 0.41
N SER A 165 -4.60 15.22 -0.57
CA SER A 165 -4.05 15.01 -1.92
C SER A 165 -4.70 15.91 -2.97
N GLY A 166 -5.26 17.04 -2.56
CA GLY A 166 -5.90 18.00 -3.48
C GLY A 166 -4.89 18.88 -4.20
N ALA A 167 -5.29 20.12 -4.47
CA ALA A 167 -4.40 21.12 -5.08
C ALA A 167 -3.24 21.50 -4.14
N ASP A 168 -2.41 22.46 -4.56
CA ASP A 168 -1.23 22.94 -3.85
C ASP A 168 -1.40 22.95 -2.30
N PRO A 169 -0.57 22.19 -1.55
CA PRO A 169 -0.62 22.10 -0.09
C PRO A 169 -0.66 23.45 0.63
N GLU A 170 -0.01 24.49 0.08
CA GLU A 170 0.02 25.83 0.65
C GLU A 170 -1.35 26.51 0.60
N THR A 171 -2.14 26.20 -0.42
CA THR A 171 -3.48 26.80 -0.65
C THR A 171 -4.63 25.98 -0.08
N ALA A 172 -4.33 24.83 0.53
CA ALA A 172 -5.36 23.94 1.06
C ALA A 172 -6.25 24.65 2.10
N PRO A 173 -7.59 24.63 1.92
CA PRO A 173 -8.51 25.40 2.75
C PRO A 173 -8.59 24.81 4.15
N LEU A 174 -8.58 25.67 5.17
CA LEU A 174 -8.82 25.27 6.55
C LEU A 174 -10.32 25.31 6.86
N HIS A 175 -10.83 24.24 7.44
CA HIS A 175 -12.22 24.19 7.90
C HIS A 175 -12.35 24.70 9.34
N SER A 176 -13.52 25.20 9.72
CA SER A 176 -13.83 25.53 11.12
C SER A 176 -14.51 24.34 11.81
N LEU A 177 -14.05 23.98 13.00
CA LEU A 177 -14.65 22.92 13.82
C LEU A 177 -16.12 23.26 14.19
N GLY A 178 -17.01 22.26 14.14
CA GLY A 178 -18.41 22.39 14.61
C GLY A 178 -19.37 23.20 13.71
N THR A 179 -18.92 23.74 12.57
CA THR A 179 -19.75 24.61 11.72
C THR A 179 -20.63 23.88 10.70
N GLY A 180 -20.53 22.55 10.61
CA GLY A 180 -21.28 21.71 9.65
C GLY A 180 -20.94 21.95 8.17
N GLN A 181 -20.01 22.85 7.87
CA GLN A 181 -19.58 23.16 6.50
C GLN A 181 -18.99 21.93 5.81
N TRP A 182 -18.16 21.16 6.54
CA TRP A 182 -17.57 19.92 6.05
C TRP A 182 -18.63 18.87 5.72
N ASP A 183 -19.65 18.68 6.57
CA ASP A 183 -20.72 17.72 6.28
C ASP A 183 -21.54 18.11 5.05
N LYS A 184 -21.78 19.41 4.87
CA LYS A 184 -22.44 19.92 3.65
C LYS A 184 -21.58 19.67 2.41
N ALA A 185 -20.27 19.91 2.50
CA ALA A 185 -19.33 19.62 1.41
C ALA A 185 -19.29 18.12 1.06
N LYS A 186 -19.19 17.26 2.08
CA LYS A 186 -19.20 15.80 1.95
C LYS A 186 -20.49 15.28 1.31
N ARG A 187 -21.65 15.79 1.73
CA ARG A 187 -22.96 15.45 1.11
C ARG A 187 -23.02 15.87 -0.36
N ARG A 188 -22.54 17.07 -0.68
CA ARG A 188 -22.52 17.56 -2.07
C ARG A 188 -21.60 16.71 -2.95
N ALA A 189 -20.41 16.36 -2.46
CA ALA A 189 -19.49 15.48 -3.16
C ALA A 189 -20.09 14.07 -3.37
N ALA A 190 -20.71 13.50 -2.33
CA ALA A 190 -21.38 12.20 -2.43
C ALA A 190 -22.52 12.20 -3.45
N GLN A 191 -23.28 13.29 -3.54
CA GLN A 191 -24.32 13.42 -4.55
C GLN A 191 -23.73 13.47 -5.97
N GLN A 192 -22.70 14.29 -6.19
CA GLN A 192 -22.03 14.38 -7.50
C GLN A 192 -21.45 13.03 -7.94
N ILE A 193 -20.81 12.29 -7.02
CA ILE A 193 -20.28 10.95 -7.31
C ILE A 193 -21.41 10.00 -7.74
N ARG A 194 -22.56 10.04 -7.06
CA ARG A 194 -23.73 9.21 -7.43
C ARG A 194 -24.28 9.59 -8.80
N ASP A 195 -24.39 10.88 -9.09
CA ASP A 195 -24.90 11.37 -10.37
C ASP A 195 -23.97 10.95 -11.52
N THR A 196 -22.66 11.14 -11.37
CA THR A 196 -21.67 10.70 -12.37
C THR A 196 -21.66 9.18 -12.54
N ALA A 197 -21.75 8.41 -11.45
CA ALA A 197 -21.84 6.95 -11.53
C ALA A 197 -23.10 6.50 -12.28
N ALA A 198 -24.24 7.16 -12.04
CA ALA A 198 -25.48 6.87 -12.76
C ALA A 198 -25.36 7.21 -14.26
N GLU A 199 -24.74 8.33 -14.61
CA GLU A 199 -24.45 8.69 -16.00
C GLU A 199 -23.54 7.68 -16.69
N LEU A 200 -22.44 7.26 -16.04
CA LEU A 200 -21.54 6.24 -16.57
C LEU A 200 -22.23 4.90 -16.74
N LEU A 201 -23.01 4.44 -15.75
CA LEU A 201 -23.79 3.21 -15.87
C LEU A 201 -24.77 3.26 -17.03
N ASN A 202 -25.46 4.39 -17.22
CA ASN A 202 -26.37 4.59 -18.34
C ASN A 202 -25.62 4.59 -19.68
N LEU A 203 -24.44 5.21 -19.75
CA LEU A 203 -23.58 5.21 -20.93
C LEU A 203 -23.14 3.78 -21.28
N TYR A 204 -22.68 2.98 -20.32
CA TYR A 204 -22.29 1.59 -20.53
C TYR A 204 -23.47 0.69 -20.91
N ALA A 205 -24.64 0.88 -20.29
CA ALA A 205 -25.85 0.15 -20.66
C ALA A 205 -26.28 0.46 -22.11
N ARG A 206 -26.19 1.73 -22.52
CA ARG A 206 -26.45 2.13 -23.92
C ARG A 206 -25.41 1.61 -24.89
N ARG A 207 -24.14 1.54 -24.49
CA ARG A 207 -23.06 0.95 -25.30
C ARG A 207 -23.33 -0.53 -25.54
N ALA A 208 -23.61 -1.29 -24.47
CA ALA A 208 -23.87 -2.73 -24.57
C ALA A 208 -25.15 -3.10 -25.35
N LEU A 209 -26.10 -2.19 -25.51
CA LEU A 209 -27.31 -2.38 -26.33
C LEU A 209 -27.10 -2.04 -27.81
N ARG A 210 -25.99 -1.38 -28.17
CA ARG A 210 -25.66 -1.07 -29.56
C ARG A 210 -24.77 -2.17 -30.10
N GLU A 211 -25.15 -2.75 -31.23
CA GLU A 211 -24.23 -3.59 -31.99
C GLU A 211 -23.11 -2.71 -32.54
N GLY A 212 -21.87 -3.03 -32.15
CA GLY A 212 -20.66 -2.37 -32.61
C GLY A 212 -20.17 -2.96 -33.94
N PHE A 213 -19.01 -2.48 -34.39
CA PHE A 213 -18.31 -3.11 -35.51
C PHE A 213 -17.24 -4.05 -34.96
N ALA A 214 -17.37 -5.34 -35.22
CA ALA A 214 -16.34 -6.32 -34.92
C ALA A 214 -15.23 -6.28 -35.98
N PHE A 215 -14.01 -5.92 -35.58
CA PHE A 215 -12.87 -5.98 -36.49
C PHE A 215 -12.45 -7.44 -36.73
N PRO A 216 -12.27 -7.87 -37.99
CA PRO A 216 -11.67 -9.16 -38.26
C PRO A 216 -10.19 -9.13 -37.86
N LEU A 217 -9.77 -10.07 -37.02
CA LEU A 217 -8.36 -10.27 -36.68
C LEU A 217 -7.85 -11.56 -37.30
N GLN A 218 -6.81 -11.44 -38.13
CA GLN A 218 -6.07 -12.60 -38.65
C GLN A 218 -4.81 -12.78 -37.82
N PRO A 219 -4.62 -13.93 -37.14
CA PRO A 219 -3.46 -14.15 -36.27
C PRO A 219 -2.12 -13.93 -36.97
N LYS A 220 -2.02 -14.34 -38.24
CA LYS A 220 -0.79 -14.20 -39.04
C LYS A 220 -0.41 -12.74 -39.33
N ASP A 221 -1.40 -11.89 -39.58
CA ASP A 221 -1.16 -10.47 -39.87
C ASP A 221 -0.73 -9.74 -38.59
N TYR A 222 -1.33 -10.13 -37.45
CA TYR A 222 -0.94 -9.61 -36.14
C TYR A 222 0.47 -10.04 -35.73
N GLU A 223 0.81 -11.32 -35.89
CA GLU A 223 2.16 -11.85 -35.61
C GLU A 223 3.23 -11.12 -36.45
N ALA A 224 3.01 -10.96 -37.75
CA ALA A 224 3.94 -10.24 -38.63
C ALA A 224 4.09 -8.76 -38.25
N PHE A 225 3.02 -8.12 -37.76
CA PHE A 225 3.07 -6.75 -37.24
C PHE A 225 3.83 -6.69 -35.91
N ALA A 226 3.58 -7.60 -34.98
CA ALA A 226 4.25 -7.66 -33.68
C ALA A 226 5.76 -7.92 -33.84
N GLU A 227 6.16 -8.82 -34.74
CA GLU A 227 7.56 -9.10 -35.06
C GLU A 227 8.33 -7.90 -35.65
N SER A 228 7.61 -6.92 -36.23
CA SER A 228 8.24 -5.67 -36.69
C SER A 228 8.66 -4.74 -35.55
N PHE A 229 8.20 -5.02 -34.32
CA PHE A 229 8.52 -4.26 -33.12
C PHE A 229 9.64 -4.96 -32.33
N GLY A 230 10.81 -4.32 -32.25
CA GLY A 230 12.03 -4.93 -31.70
C GLY A 230 12.14 -4.93 -30.16
N PHE A 231 11.01 -4.89 -29.44
CA PHE A 231 11.01 -4.85 -27.97
C PHE A 231 10.06 -5.91 -27.42
N GLU A 232 10.44 -6.48 -26.28
CA GLU A 232 9.60 -7.43 -25.54
C GLU A 232 8.63 -6.66 -24.63
N GLU A 233 7.35 -7.01 -24.67
CA GLU A 233 6.35 -6.33 -23.86
C GLU A 233 6.48 -6.69 -22.37
N THR A 234 6.26 -5.69 -21.53
CA THR A 234 6.05 -5.92 -20.10
C THR A 234 4.71 -6.63 -19.85
N PRO A 235 4.54 -7.32 -18.70
CA PRO A 235 3.27 -8.00 -18.39
C PRO A 235 2.04 -7.09 -18.43
N ASP A 236 2.17 -5.83 -18.01
CA ASP A 236 1.07 -4.84 -18.04
C ASP A 236 0.73 -4.40 -19.47
N GLN A 237 1.75 -4.21 -20.31
CA GLN A 237 1.57 -3.92 -21.74
C GLN A 237 0.88 -5.08 -22.46
N ALA A 238 1.32 -6.31 -22.23
CA ALA A 238 0.71 -7.50 -22.82
C ALA A 238 -0.77 -7.64 -22.40
N ALA A 239 -1.08 -7.40 -21.14
CA ALA A 239 -2.45 -7.43 -20.63
C ALA A 239 -3.33 -6.33 -21.28
N ALA A 240 -2.80 -5.12 -21.43
CA ALA A 240 -3.51 -4.02 -22.08
C ALA A 240 -3.78 -4.31 -23.57
N ILE A 241 -2.77 -4.82 -24.29
CA ILE A 241 -2.90 -5.20 -25.71
C ILE A 241 -3.98 -6.28 -25.88
N ALA A 242 -3.94 -7.32 -25.05
CA ALA A 242 -4.94 -8.39 -25.09
C ALA A 242 -6.36 -7.88 -24.80
N ALA A 243 -6.52 -6.98 -23.82
CA ALA A 243 -7.81 -6.38 -23.49
C ALA A 243 -8.38 -5.54 -24.65
N VAL A 244 -7.53 -4.73 -25.30
CA VAL A 244 -7.93 -3.91 -26.45
C VAL A 244 -8.32 -4.77 -27.65
N ILE A 245 -7.52 -5.79 -27.97
CA ILE A 245 -7.84 -6.73 -29.06
C ILE A 245 -9.17 -7.44 -28.81
N ALA A 246 -9.42 -7.88 -27.57
CA ALA A 246 -10.68 -8.50 -27.20
C ALA A 246 -11.87 -7.53 -27.38
N ASP A 247 -11.75 -6.27 -26.94
CA ASP A 247 -12.81 -5.27 -27.12
C ASP A 247 -13.09 -5.01 -28.61
N MET A 248 -12.03 -4.83 -29.42
CA MET A 248 -12.13 -4.55 -30.86
C MET A 248 -12.74 -5.69 -31.69
N THR A 249 -12.57 -6.94 -31.25
CA THR A 249 -13.06 -8.13 -31.99
C THR A 249 -14.42 -8.63 -31.50
N SER A 250 -14.91 -8.15 -30.35
CA SER A 250 -16.12 -8.67 -29.71
C SER A 250 -17.44 -8.22 -30.34
N GLY A 251 -17.46 -7.10 -31.09
CA GLY A 251 -18.66 -6.58 -31.77
C GLY A 251 -19.76 -6.03 -30.86
N ASN A 252 -19.52 -5.94 -29.55
CA ASN A 252 -20.46 -5.46 -28.53
C ASN A 252 -19.96 -4.20 -27.79
#